data_AF-A0A919XT77-F1
#
_entry.id   AF-A0A919XT77-F1
#
_cell.length_a   1.000
_cell.length_b   1.000
_cell.length_c   1.000
_cell.angle_alpha   90.00
_cell.angle_beta   90.00
_cell.angle_gamma   90.00
#
_symmetry.space_group_name_H-M   'P 1'
#
loop_
_entity.id
_entity.type
_entity.pdbx_description
1 polymer ?
#
loop_
_entity_poly.entity_id
_entity_poly.type
_entity_poly.pdbx_seq_one_letter_code
_entity_poly.pdbx_strand_id
1 'polypeptide(L)' 'MGDAAEMVLEGLLCQTCGELIDGEEPGYPRSCEDCENEE' A
#
# COMPACT_ATOMS: atom_id res chain seq x y z
N MET A 1 9.72 -7.85 13.50
CA MET A 1 10.27 -6.76 12.67
C MET A 1 9.92 -7.11 11.25
N GLY A 2 8.90 -6.50 10.65
CA GLY A 2 8.71 -6.66 9.20
C GLY A 2 7.28 -6.55 8.68
N ASP A 3 6.26 -6.93 9.45
CA ASP A 3 4.94 -7.21 8.88
C ASP A 3 4.34 -6.04 8.09
N ALA A 4 4.43 -4.81 8.61
CA ALA A 4 3.93 -3.63 7.91
C ALA A 4 4.74 -3.27 6.64
N ALA A 5 6.05 -3.53 6.65
CA ALA A 5 6.89 -3.25 5.49
C ALA A 5 6.68 -4.31 4.38
N GLU A 6 6.49 -5.58 4.75
CA GLU A 6 6.12 -6.64 3.81
C GLU A 6 4.75 -6.37 3.20
N MET A 7 3.74 -6.01 4.00
CA MET A 7 2.41 -5.66 3.49
C MET A 7 2.43 -4.45 2.53
N VAL A 8 3.34 -3.48 2.71
CA VAL A 8 3.53 -2.39 1.74
C VAL A 8 4.14 -2.92 0.43
N LEU A 9 5.14 -3.81 0.52
CA LEU A 9 5.81 -4.37 -0.65
C LEU A 9 4.90 -5.31 -1.46
N GLU A 10 4.02 -6.04 -0.78
CA GLU A 10 3.01 -6.92 -1.38
C GLU A 10 1.86 -6.14 -2.01
N GLY A 11 1.73 -4.84 -1.69
CA GLY A 11 0.68 -3.97 -2.22
C GLY A 11 -0.63 -4.01 -1.43
N LEU A 12 -0.63 -4.57 -0.22
CA LEU A 12 -1.77 -4.50 0.71
C LEU A 12 -1.95 -3.10 1.28
N LEU A 13 -0.84 -2.48 1.67
CA LEU A 13 -0.82 -1.13 2.25
C LEU A 13 -0.30 -0.11 1.26
N CYS A 14 -0.88 1.10 1.31
CA CYS A 14 -0.40 2.25 0.58
C CYS A 14 1.04 2.55 0.96
N GLN A 15 1.93 2.65 -0.04
CA GLN A 15 3.34 2.97 0.16
C GLN A 15 3.59 4.36 0.76
N THR A 16 2.60 5.26 0.67
CA THR A 16 2.71 6.65 1.14
C THR A 16 2.15 6.82 2.55
N CYS A 17 0.89 6.41 2.78
CA CYS A 17 0.19 6.62 4.05
C CYS A 17 0.11 5.38 4.94
N GLY A 18 0.37 4.18 4.40
CA GLY A 18 0.27 2.92 5.13
C GLY A 18 -1.15 2.42 5.37
N GLU A 19 -2.16 3.01 4.72
CA GLU A 19 -3.55 2.56 4.81
C GLU A 19 -3.80 1.30 3.96
N LEU A 20 -4.70 0.43 4.40
CA LEU A 20 -5.14 -0.74 3.65
C LEU A 20 -5.96 -0.28 2.43
N ILE A 21 -5.55 -0.70 1.23
CA ILE A 21 -6.17 -0.22 -0.01
C ILE A 21 -7.47 -0.98 -0.28
N ASP A 22 -7.37 -2.25 -0.70
CA ASP A 22 -8.53 -3.11 -0.99
C ASP A 22 -8.33 -4.57 -0.52
N GLY A 23 -7.18 -4.85 0.09
CA GLY A 23 -6.83 -6.19 0.56
C GLY A 23 -6.32 -7.13 -0.55
N GLU A 24 -6.08 -6.65 -1.77
CA GLU A 24 -5.35 -7.40 -2.79
C GLU A 24 -3.83 -7.29 -2.61
N GLU A 25 -3.14 -8.40 -2.90
CA GLU A 25 -1.69 -8.57 -2.87
C GLU A 25 -1.14 -8.66 -4.31
N PRO A 26 -1.09 -7.54 -5.06
CA PRO A 26 -0.60 -7.55 -6.42
C PRO A 26 0.90 -7.89 -6.52
N GLY A 27 1.62 -7.90 -5.40
CA GLY A 27 3.06 -8.21 -5.33
C GLY A 27 3.96 -7.04 -5.72
N TYR A 28 3.42 -5.82 -5.72
CA TYR A 28 4.17 -4.59 -5.92
C TYR A 28 3.60 -3.44 -5.07
N PRO A 29 4.44 -2.48 -4.63
CA PRO A 29 3.99 -1.30 -3.90
C PRO A 29 3.04 -0.45 -4.76
N ARG A 30 1.91 -0.04 -4.18
CA ARG A 30 0.95 0.86 -4.81
C ARG A 30 0.46 1.91 -3.82
N SER A 31 -0.20 2.93 -4.34
CA SER A 31 -0.76 4.04 -3.58
C SER A 31 -2.28 3.87 -3.49
N CYS A 32 -2.92 4.41 -2.45
CA CYS A 32 -4.38 4.49 -2.37
C CYS A 32 -4.91 5.63 -3.24
N GLU A 33 -6.21 5.62 -3.54
CA GLU A 33 -6.87 6.64 -4.36
C GLU A 33 -6.65 8.06 -3.82
N ASP A 34 -6.66 8.26 -2.50
CA ASP A 34 -6.36 9.56 -1.89
C ASP A 34 -4.95 10.04 -2.24
N CYS A 35 -3.92 9.20 -2.05
CA CYS A 35 -2.53 9.55 -2.34
C CYS A 35 -2.20 9.59 -3.83
N GLU A 36 -2.97 8.91 -4.68
CA GLU A 36 -2.84 9.00 -6.14
C GLU A 36 -3.50 10.27 -6.70
N ASN A 37 -4.51 10.81 -6.01
CA ASN A 37 -5.29 11.98 -6.43
C ASN A 37 -4.86 13.28 -5.71
N GLU A 38 -3.84 13.23 -4.85
CA GLU A 38 -3.11 14.41 -4.37
C GLU A 38 -2.19 14.94 -5.47
N GLU A 39 -2.73 15.78 -6.36
CA GLU A 39 -1.98 16.48 -7.44
C GLU A 39 -0.93 17.49 -6.93
#